data_AF-A0A9D3ZI05-F1
#
_entry.id   AF-A0A9D3ZI05-F1
#
_cell.length_a   1.000
_cell.length_b   1.000
_cell.length_c   1.000
_cell.angle_alpha   90.00
_cell.angle_beta   90.00
_cell.angle_gamma   90.00
#
_symmetry.space_group_name_H-M   'P 1'
#
loop_
_entity.id
_entity.type
_entity.pdbx_description
1 polymer ?
#
loop_
_entity_poly.entity_id
_entity_poly.type
_entity_poly.pdbx_seq_one_letter_code
_entity_poly.pdbx_strand_id
1 'polypeptide(L)'
;MASNAVENLAGEEWYHLLPHSPKANRKKRSLTLLRDYNLHYSDPTYYDIRKKCEGSLCYDFSNMETFLNKKSVRDALGVGNIEFVSCSPTVYQAMLVDWMRNLEVGIPALLEDGVKLLVYAGEYDLIATVVHV
;
A
#
# COMPACT_ATOMS: atom_id res chain seq x y z
N MET A 1 -23.66 31.89 -28.06
CA MET A 1 -24.19 30.52 -27.92
C MET A 1 -23.32 29.80 -26.90
N ALA A 2 -23.69 29.89 -25.60
CA ALA A 2 -24.12 28.79 -24.72
C ALA A 2 -22.98 27.78 -24.41
N SER A 3 -22.27 27.83 -23.27
CA SER A 3 -22.58 27.57 -21.85
C SER A 3 -22.75 26.08 -21.45
N ASN A 4 -21.80 25.60 -20.62
CA ASN A 4 -21.82 24.58 -19.55
C ASN A 4 -22.12 23.08 -19.76
N ALA A 5 -21.24 22.22 -19.19
CA ALA A 5 -21.45 20.97 -18.39
C ALA A 5 -20.26 19.99 -18.59
N VAL A 6 -19.28 19.89 -17.69
CA VAL A 6 -19.15 18.88 -16.61
C VAL A 6 -19.60 17.47 -16.99
N GLU A 7 -18.64 16.55 -17.22
CA GLU A 7 -18.77 15.17 -16.74
C GLU A 7 -17.41 14.46 -16.63
N ASN A 8 -17.20 13.88 -15.45
CA ASN A 8 -16.09 13.05 -15.01
C ASN A 8 -15.78 11.88 -15.94
N LEU A 9 -14.50 11.59 -16.20
CA LEU A 9 -14.02 10.22 -16.43
C LEU A 9 -12.64 10.06 -15.76
N ALA A 10 -12.68 9.83 -14.45
CA ALA A 10 -11.63 9.14 -13.75
C ALA A 10 -11.81 7.63 -13.97
N GLY A 11 -10.72 6.91 -14.15
CA GLY A 11 -10.65 5.47 -13.87
C GLY A 11 -10.48 4.59 -15.10
N GLU A 12 -9.48 3.72 -14.98
CA GLU A 12 -9.35 2.42 -15.66
C GLU A 12 -8.75 2.40 -17.06
N GLU A 13 -7.41 2.40 -17.17
CA GLU A 13 -6.76 1.86 -18.38
C GLU A 13 -5.29 1.41 -18.24
N TRP A 14 -4.89 0.69 -17.17
CA TRP A 14 -3.49 0.21 -17.08
C TRP A 14 -3.25 -1.28 -16.71
N TYR A 15 -4.24 -2.17 -16.84
CA TYR A 15 -4.03 -3.62 -16.56
C TYR A 15 -4.39 -4.56 -17.71
N HIS A 16 -4.05 -4.23 -18.96
CA HIS A 16 -4.16 -5.17 -20.07
C HIS A 16 -2.94 -5.20 -20.99
N LEU A 17 -1.95 -6.04 -20.65
CA LEU A 17 -0.99 -6.62 -21.60
C LEU A 17 -0.67 -8.10 -21.23
N LEU A 18 -1.61 -8.99 -21.60
CA LEU A 18 -1.49 -10.30 -22.31
C LEU A 18 -0.31 -11.29 -22.01
N PRO A 19 -0.51 -12.64 -22.09
CA PRO A 19 -0.93 -13.30 -23.35
C PRO A 19 -1.92 -14.47 -23.29
N HIS A 20 -2.47 -14.73 -24.48
CA HIS A 20 -3.50 -15.70 -24.85
C HIS A 20 -3.15 -17.18 -24.62
N SER A 21 -4.16 -17.98 -24.27
CA SER A 21 -4.28 -19.39 -24.69
C SER A 21 -5.73 -19.90 -24.57
N PRO A 22 -6.12 -21.04 -25.18
CA PRO A 22 -7.04 -21.05 -26.31
C PRO A 22 -8.47 -21.49 -25.94
N LYS A 23 -9.37 -21.18 -26.86
CA LYS A 23 -10.82 -21.46 -26.84
C LYS A 23 -11.18 -22.85 -26.28
N ALA A 24 -12.16 -22.81 -25.38
CA ALA A 24 -12.81 -23.93 -24.72
C ALA A 24 -13.38 -25.02 -25.65
N ASN A 25 -13.39 -26.28 -25.19
CA ASN A 25 -14.51 -27.19 -25.49
C ASN A 25 -14.70 -28.32 -24.44
N ARG A 26 -15.77 -28.17 -23.65
CA ARG A 26 -16.79 -29.19 -23.32
C ARG A 26 -16.38 -30.45 -22.53
N LYS A 27 -16.60 -30.37 -21.21
CA LYS A 27 -17.42 -31.36 -20.48
C LYS A 27 -18.11 -30.66 -19.31
N LYS A 28 -19.44 -30.47 -19.41
CA LYS A 28 -20.32 -30.11 -18.30
C LYS A 28 -20.27 -31.24 -17.27
N ARG A 29 -19.26 -31.23 -16.39
CA ARG A 29 -19.24 -32.05 -15.19
C ARG A 29 -19.66 -31.17 -14.04
N SER A 30 -20.86 -31.46 -13.53
CA SER A 30 -21.47 -31.04 -12.26
C SER A 30 -20.89 -29.77 -11.61
N LEU A 31 -21.60 -28.65 -11.77
CA LEU A 31 -21.37 -27.35 -11.11
C LEU A 31 -21.39 -27.40 -9.57
N THR A 32 -21.59 -28.57 -8.96
CA THR A 32 -21.58 -28.78 -7.51
C THR A 32 -20.21 -29.06 -6.91
N LEU A 33 -19.18 -29.38 -7.71
CA LEU A 33 -17.81 -29.65 -7.20
C LEU A 33 -16.86 -28.44 -7.22
N LEU A 34 -17.34 -27.26 -7.65
CA LEU A 34 -16.55 -26.02 -7.67
C LEU A 34 -16.96 -25.02 -6.57
N ARG A 35 -17.93 -25.34 -5.72
CA ARG A 35 -18.31 -24.47 -4.58
C ARG A 35 -17.38 -24.58 -3.37
N ASP A 36 -16.54 -25.61 -3.32
CA ASP A 36 -15.52 -25.76 -2.26
C ASP A 36 -14.17 -25.14 -2.65
N TYR A 37 -14.07 -24.53 -3.84
CA TYR A 37 -12.93 -23.74 -4.29
C TYR A 37 -13.11 -22.25 -3.97
N ASN A 38 -13.71 -21.92 -2.82
CA ASN A 38 -13.33 -20.70 -2.10
C ASN A 38 -11.90 -20.90 -1.60
N LEU A 39 -10.96 -20.85 -2.55
CA LEU A 39 -9.56 -20.63 -2.27
C LEU A 39 -9.54 -19.31 -1.52
N HIS A 40 -9.34 -19.40 -0.21
CA HIS A 40 -9.00 -18.29 0.66
C HIS A 40 -7.64 -17.71 0.27
N TYR A 41 -7.46 -17.33 -0.99
CA TYR A 41 -6.35 -16.54 -1.48
C TYR A 41 -6.68 -15.08 -1.16
N SER A 42 -6.60 -14.77 0.12
CA SER A 42 -6.39 -13.40 0.55
C SER A 42 -4.98 -13.02 0.09
N ASP A 43 -4.86 -11.91 -0.62
CA ASP A 43 -3.57 -11.46 -1.09
C ASP A 43 -2.58 -11.28 0.09
N PRO A 44 -1.33 -11.71 -0.09
CA PRO A 44 -0.29 -11.51 0.91
C PRO A 44 -0.10 -10.01 1.17
N THR A 45 0.21 -9.63 2.42
CA THR A 45 0.44 -8.21 2.73
C THR A 45 1.69 -7.69 2.03
N TYR A 46 1.69 -6.41 1.65
CA TYR A 46 2.89 -5.75 1.11
C TYR A 46 4.07 -5.72 2.07
N TYR A 47 3.83 -5.87 3.37
CA TYR A 47 4.82 -5.75 4.44
C TYR A 47 5.31 -7.10 4.99
N ASP A 48 4.54 -8.17 4.78
CA ASP A 48 4.83 -9.54 5.21
C ASP A 48 4.07 -10.51 4.31
N ILE A 49 4.80 -11.12 3.38
CA ILE A 49 4.25 -12.05 2.39
C ILE A 49 3.65 -13.33 3.01
N ARG A 50 3.93 -13.59 4.29
CA ARG A 50 3.43 -14.78 5.01
C ARG A 50 2.04 -14.53 5.61
N LYS A 51 1.59 -13.27 5.65
CA LYS A 51 0.34 -12.85 6.28
C LYS A 51 -0.68 -12.41 5.24
N LYS A 52 -1.94 -12.42 5.65
CA LYS A 52 -3.09 -11.96 4.88
C LYS A 52 -3.34 -10.49 5.18
N CYS A 53 -3.72 -9.70 4.17
CA CYS A 53 -4.01 -8.28 4.36
C CYS A 53 -5.30 -8.09 5.18
N GLU A 54 -5.19 -7.40 6.31
CA GLU A 54 -6.32 -7.07 7.19
C GLU A 54 -6.45 -5.54 7.32
N GLY A 55 -7.61 -4.99 6.94
CA GLY A 55 -7.83 -3.53 6.95
C GLY A 55 -7.22 -2.80 5.74
N SER A 56 -7.33 -1.46 5.74
CA SER A 56 -6.91 -0.61 4.60
C SER A 56 -5.40 -0.50 4.43
N LEU A 57 -4.64 -0.66 5.52
CA LEU A 57 -3.18 -0.62 5.54
C LEU A 57 -2.56 -2.02 5.73
N CYS A 58 -3.31 -3.08 5.44
CA CYS A 58 -2.95 -4.48 5.64
C CYS A 58 -2.56 -4.88 7.08
N TYR A 59 -2.78 -4.00 8.05
CA TYR A 59 -2.81 -4.28 9.48
C TYR A 59 -3.93 -3.48 10.16
N ASP A 60 -4.41 -3.99 11.30
CA ASP A 60 -5.37 -3.28 12.15
C ASP A 60 -4.69 -2.24 13.05
N PHE A 61 -4.86 -0.96 12.70
CA PHE A 61 -4.37 0.18 13.47
C PHE A 61 -5.42 0.79 14.41
N SER A 62 -6.64 0.22 14.49
CA SER A 62 -7.77 0.79 15.22
C SER A 62 -7.47 1.04 16.70
N ASN A 63 -6.75 0.12 17.34
CA ASN A 63 -6.36 0.24 18.75
C ASN A 63 -5.45 1.45 19.01
N MET A 64 -4.49 1.68 18.10
CA MET A 64 -3.57 2.81 18.19
C MET A 64 -4.31 4.13 17.95
N GLU A 65 -5.12 4.21 16.90
CA GLU A 65 -5.91 5.42 16.59
C GLU A 65 -6.87 5.76 17.72
N THR A 66 -7.55 4.75 18.28
CA THR A 66 -8.44 4.93 19.42
C THR A 66 -7.69 5.42 20.65
N PHE A 67 -6.52 4.85 20.94
CA PHE A 67 -5.71 5.25 22.09
C PHE A 67 -5.20 6.69 21.96
N LEU A 68 -4.61 7.04 20.82
CA LEU A 68 -4.04 8.37 20.59
C LEU A 68 -5.11 9.47 20.49
N ASN A 69 -6.35 9.13 20.15
CA ASN A 69 -7.45 10.08 20.12
C ASN A 69 -8.15 10.29 21.48
N LYS A 70 -7.82 9.52 22.52
CA LYS A 70 -8.35 9.77 23.88
C LYS A 70 -7.93 11.15 24.36
N LYS A 71 -8.90 11.91 24.89
CA LYS A 71 -8.65 13.25 25.45
C LYS A 71 -7.52 13.25 26.46
N SER A 72 -7.50 12.30 27.39
CA SER A 72 -6.45 12.19 28.40
C SER A 72 -5.05 11.99 27.82
N VAL A 73 -4.94 11.22 26.73
CA VAL A 73 -3.65 10.98 26.04
C VAL A 73 -3.22 12.23 25.29
N ARG A 74 -4.14 12.90 24.60
CA ARG A 74 -3.86 14.15 23.87
C ARG A 74 -3.47 15.30 24.81
N ASP A 75 -4.15 15.41 25.95
CA ASP A 75 -3.83 16.36 27.00
C ASP A 75 -2.41 16.11 27.54
N ALA A 76 -2.06 14.83 27.77
CA ALA A 76 -0.72 14.46 28.24
C ALA A 76 0.39 14.72 27.20
N LEU A 77 0.08 14.57 25.90
CA LEU A 77 1.01 14.86 24.80
C LEU A 77 1.07 16.35 24.42
N GLY A 78 0.14 17.18 24.91
CA GLY A 78 0.09 18.60 24.61
C GLY A 78 -0.29 18.95 23.16
N VAL A 79 -0.94 18.02 22.44
CA VAL A 79 -1.28 18.18 21.01
C VAL A 79 -2.60 18.92 20.75
N GLY A 80 -3.27 19.36 21.83
CA GLY A 80 -4.53 20.09 21.76
C GLY A 80 -5.65 19.28 21.10
N ASN A 81 -6.44 19.95 20.25
CA ASN A 81 -7.64 19.39 19.65
C ASN A 81 -7.46 18.81 18.23
N ILE A 82 -6.23 18.47 17.85
CA ILE A 82 -5.94 17.79 16.57
C ILE A 82 -6.27 16.30 16.67
N GLU A 83 -6.99 15.77 15.68
CA GLU A 83 -7.30 14.34 15.56
C GLU A 83 -6.10 13.58 14.97
N PHE A 84 -5.77 12.45 15.58
CA PHE A 84 -4.75 11.55 15.08
C PHE A 84 -5.33 10.64 13.99
N VAL A 85 -4.64 10.56 12.85
CA VAL A 85 -4.89 9.63 11.75
C VAL A 85 -3.59 8.91 11.39
N SER A 86 -3.65 7.62 11.04
CA SER A 86 -2.42 6.85 10.77
C SER A 86 -1.68 7.29 9.50
N CYS A 87 -2.41 7.64 8.44
CA CYS A 87 -1.83 8.11 7.18
C CYS A 87 -2.69 9.22 6.57
N SER A 88 -2.10 10.38 6.29
CA SER A 88 -2.82 11.51 5.67
C SER A 88 -2.80 11.39 4.14
N PRO A 89 -3.96 11.28 3.47
CA PRO A 89 -4.01 11.23 2.01
C PRO A 89 -3.58 12.57 1.40
N THR A 90 -3.80 13.69 2.07
CA THR A 90 -3.39 15.02 1.59
C THR A 90 -1.88 15.13 1.48
N VAL A 91 -1.14 14.68 2.50
CA VAL A 91 0.33 14.69 2.46
C VAL A 91 0.86 13.68 1.45
N TYR A 92 0.27 12.48 1.41
CA TYR A 92 0.62 11.46 0.42
C TYR A 92 0.52 12.00 -1.01
N GLN A 93 -0.61 12.65 -1.35
CA GLN A 93 -0.82 13.24 -2.67
C GLN A 93 0.16 14.39 -2.98
N ALA A 94 0.49 15.21 -1.98
CA ALA A 94 1.45 16.30 -2.15
C ALA A 94 2.87 15.80 -2.44
N MET A 95 3.24 14.60 -1.94
CA MET A 95 4.58 14.03 -2.10
C MET A 95 4.71 13.02 -3.24
N LEU A 96 3.65 12.80 -4.03
CA LEU A 96 3.68 11.80 -5.12
C LEU A 96 4.81 12.02 -6.14
N VAL A 97 5.15 13.27 -6.42
CA VAL A 97 6.21 13.62 -7.38
C VAL A 97 7.62 13.36 -6.85
N ASP A 98 7.77 13.21 -5.54
CA ASP A 98 9.07 12.90 -4.91
C ASP A 98 9.39 11.41 -5.01
N TRP A 99 8.40 10.55 -5.26
CA TRP A 99 8.55 9.10 -5.30
C TRP A 99 9.61 8.63 -6.31
N MET A 100 9.71 9.30 -7.46
CA MET A 100 10.62 8.91 -8.54
C MET A 100 11.98 9.63 -8.49
N ARG A 101 12.29 10.37 -7.42
CA ARG A 101 13.58 11.04 -7.27
C ARG A 101 14.65 10.05 -6.83
N ASN A 102 15.83 10.11 -7.45
CA ASN A 102 16.99 9.35 -7.00
C ASN A 102 17.62 10.04 -5.77
N LEU A 103 17.40 9.47 -4.58
CA LEU A 103 17.97 9.94 -3.33
C LEU A 103 19.31 9.27 -2.96
N GLU A 104 19.68 8.20 -3.67
CA GLU A 104 20.91 7.42 -3.40
C GLU A 104 22.17 8.26 -3.64
N VAL A 105 22.11 9.20 -4.59
CA VAL A 105 23.25 10.07 -4.96
C VAL A 105 23.78 10.93 -3.80
N GLY A 106 22.98 11.15 -2.75
CA GLY A 106 23.40 11.88 -1.56
C GLY A 106 24.16 11.02 -0.54
N ILE A 107 24.03 9.69 -0.61
CA ILE A 107 24.64 8.77 0.36
C ILE A 107 26.17 8.85 0.35
N PRO A 108 26.87 8.88 -0.81
CA PRO A 108 28.33 8.93 -0.83
C PRO A 108 28.90 10.14 -0.08
N ALA A 109 28.35 11.34 -0.29
CA ALA A 109 28.80 12.55 0.39
C ALA A 109 28.64 12.46 1.91
N LEU A 110 27.54 11.87 2.39
CA LEU A 110 27.31 11.66 3.83
C LEU A 110 28.35 10.70 4.44
N LEU A 111 28.73 9.64 3.71
CA LEU A 111 29.74 8.69 4.17
C LEU A 111 31.14 9.32 4.21
N GLU A 112 31.48 10.16 3.22
CA GLU A 112 32.74 10.91 3.16
C GLU A 112 32.88 11.91 4.32
N ASP A 113 31.77 12.53 4.74
CA ASP A 113 31.69 13.40 5.92
C ASP A 113 31.75 12.64 7.26
N GLY A 114 31.92 11.31 7.22
CA GLY A 114 32.09 10.47 8.41
C GLY A 114 30.79 10.03 9.08
N VAL A 115 29.63 10.21 8.43
CA VAL A 115 28.34 9.70 8.92
C VAL A 115 28.31 8.18 8.79
N LYS A 116 28.02 7.48 9.88
CA LYS A 116 27.89 6.01 9.87
C LYS A 116 26.49 5.60 9.40
N LEU A 117 26.43 4.70 8.42
CA LEU A 117 25.17 4.19 7.84
C LEU A 117 25.00 2.69 8.13
N LEU A 118 23.79 2.30 8.54
CA LEU A 118 23.35 0.91 8.63
C LEU A 118 22.05 0.76 7.82
N VAL A 119 22.09 -0.02 6.74
CA VAL A 119 20.90 -0.37 5.95
C VAL A 119 20.49 -1.79 6.33
N TYR A 120 19.25 -1.96 6.78
CA TYR A 120 18.66 -3.27 7.10
C TYR A 120 17.32 -3.42 6.38
N ALA A 121 17.02 -4.64 5.94
CA ALA A 121 15.78 -4.96 5.26
C ALA A 121 15.30 -6.36 5.70
N GLY A 122 13.98 -6.49 5.87
CA GLY A 122 13.36 -7.75 6.27
C GLY A 122 13.20 -8.70 5.10
N GLU A 123 13.46 -9.99 5.30
CA GLU A 123 13.38 -11.01 4.23
C GLU A 123 11.96 -11.18 3.65
N TYR A 124 10.93 -10.91 4.45
CA TYR A 124 9.53 -11.15 4.08
C TYR A 124 8.77 -9.90 3.64
N ASP A 125 9.44 -8.75 3.56
CA ASP A 125 8.85 -7.49 3.10
C ASP A 125 8.85 -7.45 1.56
N LEU A 126 7.68 -7.23 0.96
CA LEU A 126 7.55 -7.13 -0.50
C LEU A 126 7.86 -5.71 -0.99
N ILE A 127 7.37 -4.68 -0.29
CA ILE A 127 7.53 -3.28 -0.73
C ILE A 127 8.98 -2.81 -0.62
N ALA A 128 9.71 -3.28 0.39
CA ALA A 128 11.13 -3.01 0.59
C ALA A 128 11.95 -4.31 0.53
N THR A 129 11.75 -5.08 -0.55
CA THR A 129 12.45 -6.35 -0.76
C THR A 129 13.97 -6.18 -0.79
N VAL A 130 14.69 -7.12 -0.18
CA VAL A 130 16.14 -7.27 -0.37
C VAL A 130 16.40 -7.68 -1.81
N VAL A 131 16.77 -6.73 -2.66
CA VAL A 131 17.42 -7.04 -3.93
C VAL A 131 18.91 -7.09 -3.62
N HIS A 132 19.51 -8.29 -3.63
CA HIS A 132 20.96 -8.39 -3.69
C HIS A 132 21.40 -7.75 -5.02
N VAL A 133 21.97 -6.55 -4.92
CA VAL A 133 22.66 -5.87 -6.03
C VAL A 133 24.11 -6.35 -6.05
#